data_AF-A0A0W1AWW8-F1
#
_entry.id   AF-A0A0W1AWW8-F1
#
_cell.length_a   1.000
_cell.length_b   1.000
_cell.length_c   1.000
_cell.angle_alpha   90.00
_cell.angle_beta   90.00
_cell.angle_gamma   90.00
#
_symmetry.space_group_name_H-M   'P 1'
#
loop_
_entity.id
_entity.type
_entity.pdbx_description
1 polymer ?
#
loop_
_entity_poly.entity_id
_entity_poly.type
_entity_poly.pdbx_seq_one_letter_code
_entity_poly.pdbx_strand_id
1 'polypeptide(L)'
;MRSKRNLIMLLLFALTIILSACNHNKPAVLSMNELRDLAQRGEELTWEDFDAYPFEDVGSGLYIRKYEINDDYHVLVGGGSVDAAPLYINLVKRNGEKIDIRYDDIDHFILN
;
A
#
# COMPACT_ATOMS: atom_id res chain seq x y z
N MET A 1 -1.69 0.78 49.89
CA MET A 1 -2.01 0.06 48.63
C MET A 1 -2.76 0.89 47.58
N ARG A 2 -2.83 2.23 47.73
CA ARG A 2 -3.64 3.13 46.86
C ARG A 2 -2.81 3.87 45.79
N SER A 3 -1.52 4.16 46.03
CA SER A 3 -0.67 4.85 45.02
C SER A 3 -0.13 3.93 43.92
N LYS A 4 0.12 2.64 44.20
CA LYS A 4 0.58 1.66 43.19
C LYS A 4 -0.47 1.43 42.09
N ARG A 5 -1.76 1.44 42.44
CA ARG A 5 -2.88 1.33 41.48
C ARG A 5 -2.97 2.56 40.57
N ASN A 6 -2.73 3.76 41.12
CA ASN A 6 -2.73 5.00 40.34
C ASN A 6 -1.51 5.11 39.42
N LEU A 7 -0.35 4.60 39.86
CA LEU A 7 0.86 4.55 39.02
C LEU A 7 0.72 3.55 37.86
N ILE A 8 0.13 2.38 38.11
CA ILE A 8 -0.17 1.38 37.06
C ILE A 8 -1.21 1.93 36.08
N MET A 9 -2.23 2.63 36.55
CA MET A 9 -3.22 3.28 35.68
C MET A 9 -2.61 4.41 34.83
N LEU A 10 -1.71 5.23 35.38
CA LEU A 10 -0.98 6.23 34.60
C LEU A 10 -0.04 5.61 33.57
N LEU A 11 0.61 4.49 33.89
CA LEU A 11 1.46 3.73 32.95
C LEU A 11 0.63 3.13 31.80
N LEU A 12 -0.57 2.59 32.08
CA LEU A 12 -1.47 2.07 31.06
C LEU A 12 -2.03 3.18 30.16
N PHE A 13 -2.34 4.36 30.72
CA PHE A 13 -2.81 5.52 29.96
C PHE A 13 -1.69 6.14 29.11
N ALA A 14 -0.46 6.16 29.60
CA ALA A 14 0.71 6.57 28.82
C ALA A 14 1.01 5.59 27.67
N LEU A 15 0.80 4.29 27.87
CA LEU A 15 0.97 3.27 26.83
C LEU A 15 -0.06 3.43 25.70
N THR A 16 -1.30 3.83 26.01
CA THR A 16 -2.32 4.11 24.99
C THR A 16 -2.03 5.36 24.17
N ILE A 17 -1.32 6.35 24.74
CA ILE A 17 -0.97 7.59 24.01
C ILE A 17 0.15 7.33 22.98
N ILE A 18 1.03 6.35 23.22
CA ILE A 18 2.09 5.97 22.27
C ILE A 18 1.53 5.20 21.05
N LEU A 19 0.43 4.48 21.22
CA LEU A 19 -0.23 3.73 20.13
C LEU A 19 -1.07 4.62 19.18
N SER A 20 -1.45 5.83 19.61
CA SER A 20 -2.25 6.75 18.78
C SER A 20 -1.40 7.79 18.03
N ALA A 21 -0.07 7.74 18.11
CA ALA A 21 0.82 8.66 17.41
C ALA A 21 1.02 8.33 15.91
N CYS A 22 0.31 7.34 15.36
CA CYS A 22 0.20 7.15 13.92
C CYS A 22 -0.93 8.01 13.34
N ASN A 23 -0.92 9.32 13.59
CA ASN A 23 -1.53 10.27 12.67
C ASN A 23 -0.55 10.49 11.51
N HIS A 24 -0.28 9.43 10.73
CA HIS A 24 0.29 9.62 9.42
C HIS A 24 -0.79 10.29 8.59
N ASN A 25 -0.59 11.55 8.22
CA ASN A 25 -1.31 12.15 7.11
C ASN A 25 -1.17 11.16 5.95
N LYS A 26 -2.23 10.41 5.63
CA LYS A 26 -2.17 9.41 4.57
C LYS A 26 -1.64 10.12 3.32
N PRO A 27 -0.61 9.56 2.64
CA PRO A 27 -0.08 10.18 1.45
C PRO A 27 -1.22 10.38 0.44
N ALA A 28 -1.28 11.57 -0.17
CA ALA A 28 -2.35 11.92 -1.08
C ALA A 28 -2.38 11.00 -2.32
N VAL A 29 -1.24 10.38 -2.65
CA VAL A 29 -1.01 9.52 -3.82
C VAL A 29 0.11 8.53 -3.46
N LEU A 30 0.07 7.32 -4.01
CA LEU A 30 1.15 6.32 -3.89
C LEU A 30 2.42 6.85 -4.55
N SER A 31 3.53 6.92 -3.83
CA SER A 31 4.80 7.36 -4.41
C SER A 31 5.61 6.22 -5.03
N MET A 32 6.55 6.57 -5.90
CA MET A 32 7.46 5.60 -6.51
C MET A 32 8.34 4.89 -5.46
N ASN A 33 8.76 5.59 -4.41
CA ASN A 33 9.58 5.00 -3.36
C ASN A 33 8.79 4.00 -2.52
N GLU A 34 7.54 4.33 -2.17
CA GLU A 34 6.67 3.38 -1.48
C GLU A 34 6.37 2.16 -2.34
N LEU A 35 6.21 2.32 -3.66
CA LEU A 35 6.04 1.17 -4.55
C LEU A 35 7.27 0.25 -4.52
N ARG A 36 8.48 0.82 -4.52
CA ARG A 36 9.72 0.03 -4.39
C ARG A 36 9.78 -0.71 -3.06
N ASP A 37 9.39 -0.05 -1.96
CA ASP A 37 9.36 -0.67 -0.63
C ASP A 37 8.34 -1.82 -0.58
N LEU A 38 7.16 -1.64 -1.19
CA LEU A 38 6.16 -2.70 -1.33
C LEU A 38 6.67 -3.87 -2.17
N ALA A 39 7.29 -3.59 -3.32
CA ALA A 39 7.78 -4.59 -4.27
C ALA A 39 8.76 -5.61 -3.64
N GLN A 40 9.51 -5.21 -2.60
CA GLN A 40 10.42 -6.11 -1.87
C GLN A 40 9.73 -7.34 -1.27
N ARG A 41 8.42 -7.26 -1.03
CA ARG A 41 7.63 -8.37 -0.49
C ARG A 41 7.15 -9.38 -1.54
N GLY A 42 7.30 -9.07 -2.82
CA GLY A 42 6.95 -9.99 -3.91
C GLY A 42 5.54 -10.57 -3.79
N GLU A 43 5.44 -11.89 -3.79
CA GLU A 43 4.16 -12.62 -3.74
C GLU A 43 3.40 -12.49 -2.41
N GLU A 44 4.02 -11.95 -1.35
CA GLU A 44 3.34 -11.69 -0.08
C GLU A 44 2.48 -10.41 -0.10
N LEU A 45 2.51 -9.66 -1.20
CA LEU A 45 1.66 -8.49 -1.37
C LEU A 45 0.19 -8.87 -1.53
N THR A 46 -0.66 -8.13 -0.83
CA THR A 46 -2.10 -8.29 -0.79
C THR A 46 -2.79 -6.98 -1.17
N TRP A 47 -4.12 -6.99 -1.27
CA TRP A 47 -4.91 -5.77 -1.51
C TRP A 47 -4.79 -4.76 -0.37
N GLU A 48 -4.70 -5.24 0.88
CA GLU A 48 -4.66 -4.41 2.09
C GLU A 48 -3.42 -3.50 2.15
N ASP A 49 -2.33 -3.95 1.53
CA ASP A 49 -1.08 -3.18 1.45
C ASP A 49 -1.23 -1.87 0.66
N PHE A 50 -2.30 -1.76 -0.12
CA PHE A 50 -2.62 -0.57 -0.90
C PHE A 50 -3.81 0.24 -0.35
N ASP A 51 -4.50 -0.23 0.70
CA ASP A 51 -5.72 0.42 1.25
C ASP A 51 -5.46 1.82 1.83
N ALA A 52 -4.20 2.15 2.11
CA ALA A 52 -3.79 3.47 2.56
C ALA A 52 -3.87 4.55 1.44
N TYR A 53 -3.87 4.13 0.17
CA TYR A 53 -3.80 5.01 -0.98
C TYR A 53 -5.15 5.15 -1.69
N PRO A 54 -5.49 6.34 -2.22
CA PRO A 54 -6.69 6.50 -3.03
C PRO A 54 -6.56 5.73 -4.34
N PHE A 55 -7.67 5.14 -4.80
CA PHE A 55 -7.74 4.43 -6.07
C PHE A 55 -9.02 4.70 -6.85
N GLU A 56 -8.94 4.50 -8.15
CA GLU A 56 -10.09 4.38 -9.06
C GLU A 56 -10.41 2.90 -9.27
N ASP A 57 -11.68 2.51 -9.14
CA ASP A 57 -12.14 1.18 -9.55
C ASP A 57 -12.41 1.20 -11.06
N VAL A 58 -11.57 0.49 -11.81
CA VAL A 58 -11.63 0.40 -13.28
C VAL A 58 -12.03 -1.00 -13.75
N GLY A 59 -12.50 -1.84 -12.83
CA GLY A 59 -12.89 -3.22 -13.09
C GLY A 59 -14.22 -3.35 -13.85
N SER A 60 -14.31 -4.39 -14.67
CA SER A 60 -15.58 -4.86 -15.24
C SER A 60 -15.61 -6.39 -15.19
N GLY A 61 -16.28 -6.94 -14.17
CA GLY A 61 -16.31 -8.38 -13.87
C GLY A 61 -15.12 -8.89 -13.05
N LEU A 62 -14.02 -8.14 -12.99
CA LEU A 62 -12.89 -8.35 -12.08
C LEU A 62 -12.75 -7.15 -11.15
N TYR A 63 -12.15 -7.34 -9.97
CA TYR A 63 -11.70 -6.24 -9.14
C TYR A 63 -10.41 -5.70 -9.75
N ILE A 64 -10.38 -4.41 -10.09
CA ILE A 64 -9.17 -3.74 -10.60
C ILE A 64 -9.09 -2.36 -9.97
N ARG A 65 -8.13 -2.18 -9.07
CA ARG A 65 -7.85 -0.90 -8.44
C ARG A 65 -6.68 -0.22 -9.15
N LYS A 66 -6.91 1.01 -9.61
CA LYS A 66 -5.90 1.86 -10.24
C LYS A 66 -5.43 2.92 -9.25
N TYR A 67 -4.14 2.91 -8.94
CA TYR A 67 -3.48 3.88 -8.08
C TYR A 67 -2.60 4.77 -8.94
N GLU A 68 -2.90 6.07 -9.00
CA GLU A 68 -2.01 7.02 -9.65
C GLU A 68 -0.69 7.12 -8.87
N ILE A 69 0.41 7.36 -9.59
CA ILE A 69 1.70 7.69 -8.98
C ILE A 69 2.13 9.09 -9.37
N ASN A 70 2.11 9.37 -10.68
CA ASN A 70 2.37 10.68 -11.26
C ASN A 70 1.82 10.71 -12.69
N ASP A 71 2.16 11.75 -13.47
CA ASP A 71 1.69 11.88 -14.84
C ASP A 71 2.14 10.73 -15.76
N ASP A 72 3.25 10.06 -15.48
CA ASP A 72 3.82 9.05 -16.37
C ASP A 72 3.43 7.62 -15.99
N TYR A 73 3.06 7.40 -14.72
CA TYR A 73 2.91 6.06 -14.14
C TYR A 73 1.66 5.91 -13.26
N HIS A 74 1.06 4.72 -13.34
CA HIS A 74 0.05 4.24 -12.39
C HIS A 74 0.28 2.75 -12.07
N VAL A 75 -0.34 2.27 -11.00
CA VAL A 75 -0.32 0.86 -10.61
C VAL A 75 -1.72 0.27 -10.76
N LEU A 76 -1.80 -0.94 -11.32
CA LEU A 76 -3.01 -1.74 -11.36
C LEU A 76 -2.86 -2.96 -10.46
N VAL A 77 -3.70 -3.06 -9.44
CA VAL A 77 -3.87 -4.27 -8.63
C VAL A 77 -5.15 -4.95 -9.08
N GLY A 78 -5.07 -6.20 -9.55
CA GLY A 78 -6.21 -6.87 -10.15
C GLY A 78 -6.36 -8.33 -9.77
N GLY A 79 -7.61 -8.80 -9.67
CA GLY A 79 -7.93 -10.19 -9.34
C GLY A 79 -9.42 -10.50 -9.32
N GLY A 80 -9.75 -11.78 -9.11
CA GLY A 80 -11.14 -12.25 -9.06
C GLY A 80 -11.85 -11.99 -7.73
N SER A 81 -11.09 -11.77 -6.65
CA SER A 81 -11.61 -11.42 -5.32
C SER A 81 -10.56 -10.62 -4.56
N VAL A 82 -11.01 -9.73 -3.68
CA VAL A 82 -10.14 -9.00 -2.74
C VAL A 82 -9.74 -9.86 -1.53
N ASP A 83 -10.46 -10.95 -1.27
CA ASP A 83 -10.15 -11.93 -0.21
C ASP A 83 -9.06 -12.94 -0.64
N ALA A 84 -8.65 -12.90 -1.90
CA ALA A 84 -7.59 -13.73 -2.47
C ALA A 84 -6.40 -12.87 -2.89
N ALA A 85 -5.23 -13.50 -3.03
CA ALA A 85 -4.03 -12.81 -3.54
C ALA A 85 -4.31 -12.15 -4.91
N PRO A 86 -3.80 -10.94 -5.16
CA PRO A 86 -3.89 -10.31 -6.47
C PRO A 86 -3.33 -11.22 -7.57
N LEU A 87 -4.02 -11.30 -8.69
CA LEU A 87 -3.52 -12.01 -9.88
C LEU A 87 -2.32 -11.27 -10.49
N TYR A 88 -2.33 -9.94 -10.42
CA TYR A 88 -1.22 -9.08 -10.86
C TYR A 88 -1.12 -7.82 -10.02
N ILE A 89 0.09 -7.27 -9.96
CA ILE A 89 0.37 -5.93 -9.44
C ILE A 89 1.28 -5.23 -10.44
N ASN A 90 0.66 -4.53 -11.40
CA ASN A 90 1.38 -3.98 -12.55
C ASN A 90 1.73 -2.51 -12.34
N LEU A 91 3.00 -2.14 -12.50
CA LEU A 91 3.40 -0.75 -12.77
C LEU A 91 3.24 -0.51 -14.27
N VAL A 92 2.50 0.54 -14.64
CA VAL A 92 2.10 0.80 -16.02
C VAL A 92 2.52 2.21 -16.43
N LYS A 93 3.21 2.33 -17.57
CA LYS A 93 3.50 3.60 -18.24
C LYS A 93 2.26 4.11 -18.97
N ARG A 94 2.19 5.41 -19.21
CA ARG A 94 1.11 6.02 -20.02
C ARG A 94 1.00 5.45 -21.45
N ASN A 95 2.09 4.92 -22.01
CA ASN A 95 2.08 4.28 -23.33
C ASN A 95 1.56 2.82 -23.30
N GLY A 96 1.21 2.28 -22.13
CA GLY A 96 0.64 0.95 -21.93
C GLY A 96 1.67 -0.16 -21.65
N GLU A 97 2.97 0.11 -21.72
CA GLU A 97 3.99 -0.82 -21.26
C GLU A 97 3.84 -1.05 -19.75
N LYS A 98 4.10 -2.28 -19.30
CA LYS A 98 3.93 -2.66 -17.90
C LYS A 98 4.84 -3.81 -17.48
N ILE A 99 5.10 -3.86 -16.19
CA ILE A 99 5.80 -4.95 -15.49
C ILE A 99 5.01 -5.36 -14.25
N ASP A 100 5.18 -6.60 -13.79
CA ASP A 100 4.63 -7.02 -12.50
C ASP A 100 5.68 -6.80 -11.41
N ILE A 101 5.40 -5.89 -10.48
CA ILE A 101 6.38 -5.44 -9.49
C ILE A 101 6.83 -6.54 -8.54
N ARG A 102 6.12 -7.67 -8.50
CA ARG A 102 6.46 -8.80 -7.63
C ARG A 102 7.67 -9.59 -8.15
N TYR A 103 7.98 -9.44 -9.43
CA TYR A 103 8.98 -10.26 -10.13
C TYR A 103 9.98 -9.43 -10.91
N ASP A 104 9.58 -8.27 -11.41
CA ASP A 104 10.37 -7.45 -12.33
C ASP A 104 11.08 -6.28 -11.65
N ASP A 105 12.18 -5.82 -12.25
CA ASP A 105 12.97 -4.69 -11.76
C ASP A 105 12.32 -3.35 -12.17
N ILE A 106 11.78 -2.64 -11.17
CA ILE A 106 11.17 -1.31 -11.33
C ILE A 106 12.18 -0.28 -11.86
N ASP A 107 13.41 -0.28 -11.36
CA ASP A 107 14.40 0.75 -11.72
C ASP A 107 14.87 0.56 -13.16
N HIS A 108 15.03 -0.69 -13.60
CA HIS A 108 15.27 -0.97 -15.01
C HIS A 108 14.09 -0.55 -15.90
N PHE A 109 12.84 -0.73 -15.44
CA PHE A 109 11.65 -0.39 -16.22
C PHE A 109 11.45 1.11 -16.44
N ILE A 110 11.70 1.93 -15.41
CA ILE A 110 11.48 3.39 -15.48
C ILE A 110 12.58 4.14 -16.25
N LEU A 111 13.76 3.54 -16.43
CA LEU A 111 14.89 4.15 -17.15
C LEU A 111 14.83 3.95 -18.67
N ASN A 112 14.00 3.02 -19.13
CA ASN A 112 13.81 2.68 -20.54
C ASN A 112 12.46 3.20 -21.08
#